data_AF-A0A2E8TSG8-F1
#
_entry.id   AF-A0A2E8TSG8-F1
#
_cell.length_a   1.000
_cell.length_b   1.000
_cell.length_c   1.000
_cell.angle_alpha   90.00
_cell.angle_beta   90.00
_cell.angle_gamma   90.00
#
_symmetry.space_group_name_H-M   'P 1'
#
loop_
_entity.id
_entity.type
_entity.pdbx_description
1 polymer ?
#
loop_
_entity_poly.entity_id
_entity_poly.type
_entity_poly.pdbx_seq_one_letter_code
_entity_poly.pdbx_strand_id
1 'polypeptide(L)' 'MAGPTTSMDDSKSPSQIIRAMNFATNDQGILTIQSLKSELFRLQIEETSAEHIIGQAELEGILIRTTELSWSWLQQSS' A
#
# COMPACT_ATOMS: atom_id res chain seq x y z
N MET A 1 -40.57 -1.43 7.37
CA MET A 1 -39.38 -0.56 7.28
C MET A 1 -38.17 -1.40 7.62
N ALA A 2 -37.46 -1.92 6.62
CA ALA A 2 -36.16 -2.55 6.82
C ALA A 2 -35.13 -1.57 6.25
N GLY A 3 -34.26 -1.05 7.11
CA GLY A 3 -33.15 -0.19 6.70
C GLY A 3 -32.17 -0.96 5.83
N PRO A 4 -31.38 -0.29 4.98
CA PRO A 4 -30.34 -0.97 4.23
C PRO A 4 -29.33 -1.52 5.23
N THR A 5 -29.21 -2.85 5.28
CA THR A 5 -28.06 -3.53 5.86
C THR A 5 -26.83 -3.10 5.08
N THR A 6 -26.13 -2.09 5.58
CA THR A 6 -24.80 -1.74 5.13
C THR A 6 -23.94 -3.00 5.18
N SER A 7 -23.52 -3.45 4.00
CA SER A 7 -22.60 -4.55 3.81
C SER A 7 -21.27 -4.16 4.47
N MET A 8 -21.10 -4.55 5.74
CA MET A 8 -19.85 -4.45 6.48
C MET A 8 -18.96 -5.65 6.07
N ASP A 9 -18.61 -5.67 4.79
CA ASP A 9 -17.51 -6.49 4.26
C ASP A 9 -16.83 -5.65 3.17
N ASP A 10 -16.36 -4.47 3.57
CA ASP A 10 -15.27 -3.79 2.86
C ASP A 10 -13.99 -4.34 3.49
N SER A 11 -13.71 -5.61 3.16
CA SER A 11 -12.42 -6.24 3.38
C SER A 11 -11.39 -5.39 2.64
N LYS A 12 -10.84 -4.40 3.35
CA LYS A 12 -10.01 -3.27 2.88
C LYS A 12 -9.60 -3.36 1.42
N SER A 13 -10.41 -2.75 0.55
CA SER A 13 -10.28 -2.82 -0.90
C SER A 13 -8.81 -2.59 -1.36
N PRO A 14 -8.29 -3.29 -2.38
CA PRO A 14 -6.93 -3.11 -2.92
C PRO A 14 -6.53 -1.64 -3.16
N SER A 15 -7.53 -0.81 -3.43
CA SER A 15 -7.50 0.65 -3.51
C SER A 15 -6.88 1.33 -2.27
N GLN A 16 -7.15 0.85 -1.06
CA GLN A 16 -6.61 1.41 0.18
C GLN A 16 -5.12 1.11 0.35
N ILE A 17 -4.67 -0.09 -0.03
CA ILE A 17 -3.26 -0.47 0.02
C ILE A 17 -2.46 0.35 -1.00
N ILE A 18 -2.97 0.51 -2.22
CA ILE A 18 -2.36 1.39 -3.23
C ILE A 18 -2.25 2.83 -2.72
N ARG A 19 -3.30 3.35 -2.05
CA ARG A 19 -3.26 4.69 -1.43
C ARG A 19 -2.23 4.77 -0.32
N ALA A 20 -2.13 3.76 0.54
CA ALA A 20 -1.11 3.71 1.59
C ALA A 20 0.30 3.73 0.99
N MET A 21 0.56 2.96 -0.05
CA MET A 21 1.85 2.98 -0.76
C MET A 21 2.13 4.35 -1.37
N ASN A 22 1.14 4.99 -1.99
CA ASN A 22 1.30 6.34 -2.55
C ASN A 22 1.63 7.38 -1.47
N PHE A 23 0.90 7.39 -0.34
CA PHE A 23 1.19 8.31 0.77
C PHE A 23 2.52 8.01 1.47
N ALA A 24 2.97 6.75 1.44
CA ALA A 24 4.27 6.34 1.93
C ALA A 24 5.43 6.66 0.96
N THR A 25 5.12 7.08 -0.28
CA THR A 25 6.11 7.48 -1.28
C THR A 25 6.42 8.96 -1.11
N ASN A 26 7.70 9.31 -0.99
CA ASN A 26 8.11 10.70 -0.85
C ASN A 26 8.10 11.45 -2.20
N ASP A 27 8.41 12.75 -2.17
CA ASP A 27 8.43 13.61 -3.37
C ASP A 27 9.47 13.20 -4.42
N GLN A 28 10.39 12.30 -4.08
CA GLN A 28 11.39 11.75 -5.00
C GLN A 28 10.92 10.41 -5.63
N GLY A 29 9.69 9.98 -5.37
CA GLY A 29 9.16 8.71 -5.88
C GLY A 29 9.71 7.49 -5.14
N ILE A 30 10.28 7.69 -3.93
CA ILE A 30 10.86 6.61 -3.13
C ILE A 30 9.89 6.20 -2.03
N LEU A 31 9.49 4.93 -2.06
CA LEU A 31 8.77 4.24 -1.00
C LEU A 31 9.77 3.53 -0.09
N THR A 32 9.61 3.67 1.22
CA THR A 32 10.42 2.93 2.20
C THR A 32 9.54 2.05 3.05
N ILE A 33 10.12 0.99 3.61
CA ILE A 33 9.36 0.12 4.51
C ILE A 33 8.86 0.86 5.76
N GLN A 34 9.63 1.83 6.27
CA GLN A 34 9.28 2.59 7.46
C GLN A 34 8.12 3.57 7.20
N SER A 35 8.14 4.25 6.06
CA SER A 35 7.04 5.14 5.67
C SER A 35 5.75 4.35 5.44
N LEU A 36 5.83 3.16 4.82
CA LEU A 36 4.65 2.32 4.63
C LEU A 36 4.11 1.79 5.96
N LYS A 37 4.95 1.34 6.90
CA LYS A 37 4.50 0.93 8.24
C LYS A 37 3.75 2.05 8.97
N SER A 38 4.28 3.26 8.90
CA SER A 38 3.66 4.44 9.52
C SER A 38 2.28 4.73 8.91
N GLU A 39 2.17 4.60 7.59
CA GLU A 39 0.92 4.85 6.88
C GLU A 39 -0.13 3.76 7.11
N LEU A 40 0.27 2.48 7.16
CA LEU A 40 -0.62 1.38 7.53
C LEU A 40 -1.15 1.54 8.95
N PHE A 41 -0.30 1.93 9.90
CA PHE A 41 -0.70 2.23 11.27
C PHE A 41 -1.70 3.40 11.31
N ARG A 42 -1.42 4.48 10.58
CA ARG A 42 -2.31 5.65 10.48
C ARG A 42 -3.69 5.29 9.91
N LEU A 43 -3.73 4.37 8.96
CA LEU A 43 -4.95 3.87 8.31
C LEU A 43 -5.62 2.70 9.06
N GLN A 44 -5.06 2.28 10.20
CA GLN A 44 -5.54 1.13 10.99
C GLN A 44 -5.62 -0.17 10.16
N ILE A 45 -4.62 -0.37 9.30
CA ILE A 45 -4.46 -1.56 8.47
C ILE A 45 -3.52 -2.52 9.19
N GLU A 46 -4.08 -3.50 9.91
CA GLU A 46 -3.31 -4.48 10.69
C GLU A 46 -3.32 -5.90 10.07
N GLU A 47 -4.15 -6.11 9.04
CA GLU A 47 -4.40 -7.41 8.43
C GLU A 47 -3.24 -7.89 7.55
N THR A 48 -2.34 -6.97 7.17
CA THR A 48 -1.18 -7.25 6.34
C THR A 48 -0.01 -6.38 6.78
N SER A 49 1.21 -6.87 6.54
CA SER A 49 2.44 -6.15 6.88
C SER A 49 2.96 -5.36 5.68
N ALA A 50 3.72 -4.28 5.97
CA ALA A 50 4.42 -3.52 4.93
C ALA A 50 5.35 -4.43 4.10
N GLU A 51 6.05 -5.37 4.75
CA GLU A 51 6.89 -6.38 4.12
C GLU A 51 6.10 -7.20 3.08
N HIS A 52 4.90 -7.66 3.46
CA HIS A 52 4.07 -8.48 2.58
C HIS A 52 3.54 -7.68 1.39
N ILE A 53 3.04 -6.47 1.62
CA ILE A 53 2.58 -5.56 0.57
C ILE A 53 3.71 -5.26 -0.43
N ILE A 54 4.90 -4.90 0.07
CA ILE A 54 6.05 -4.60 -0.77
C ILE A 54 6.51 -5.83 -1.54
N GLY A 55 6.60 -7.00 -0.88
CA GLY A 55 6.99 -8.24 -1.52
C GLY A 55 6.03 -8.63 -2.66
N GLN A 56 4.73 -8.46 -2.46
CA GLN A 56 3.73 -8.70 -3.49
C GLN A 56 3.83 -7.69 -4.64
N ALA A 57 3.97 -6.40 -4.34
CA ALA A 57 4.11 -5.35 -5.35
C ALA A 57 5.42 -5.49 -6.16
N GLU A 58 6.49 -5.97 -5.53
CA GLU A 58 7.76 -6.30 -6.21
C GLU A 58 7.59 -7.52 -7.14
N LEU A 59 6.91 -8.57 -6.68
CA LEU A 59 6.59 -9.77 -7.47
C LEU A 59 5.71 -9.45 -8.68
N GLU A 60 4.72 -8.58 -8.51
CA GLU A 60 3.77 -8.17 -9.55
C GLU A 60 4.36 -7.13 -10.52
N GLY A 61 5.58 -6.65 -10.29
CA GLY A 61 6.24 -5.66 -11.14
C GLY A 61 5.65 -4.25 -11.01
N ILE A 62 5.02 -3.94 -9.88
CA ILE A 62 4.51 -2.61 -9.53
C ILE A 62 5.64 -1.76 -8.93
N LEU A 63 6.48 -2.37 -8.09
CA LEU A 63 7.63 -1.74 -7.46
C LEU A 63 8.94 -2.39 -7.92
N ILE A 64 9.98 -1.58 -8.05
CA ILE A 64 11.36 -2.04 -8.22
C ILE A 64 12.17 -1.66 -6.98
N ARG A 65 12.90 -2.62 -6.44
CA ARG A 65 13.79 -2.39 -5.31
C ARG A 65 14.98 -1.54 -5.75
N THR A 66 15.17 -0.39 -5.11
CA THR A 66 16.32 0.51 -5.37
C THR A 66 17.45 0.28 -4.37
N THR A 67 17.12 -0.04 -3.12
CA THR A 67 18.06 -0.40 -2.05
C THR A 67 17.44 -1.45 -1.13
N GLU A 68 18.15 -1.91 -0.11
CA GLU A 68 17.64 -2.92 0.84
C GLU A 68 16.27 -2.58 1.46
N LEU A 69 16.00 -1.28 1.69
CA LEU A 69 14.80 -0.80 2.38
C LEU A 69 14.00 0.25 1.57
N SER A 70 14.29 0.39 0.28
CA SER A 70 13.65 1.39 -0.59
C SER A 70 13.25 0.83 -1.94
N TRP A 71 12.12 1.32 -2.45
CA TRP A 71 11.52 0.93 -3.72
C TRP A 71 11.05 2.16 -4.50
N SER A 72 10.94 2.00 -5.81
CA SER A 72 10.35 2.98 -6.72
C SER A 72 9.25 2.34 -7.56
N TRP A 73 8.31 3.13 -8.04
CA TRP A 73 7.24 2.65 -8.90
C TRP A 73 7.75 2.31 -10.30
N LEU A 74 7.41 1.13 -10.80
CA LEU A 74 7.71 0.69 -12.18
C LEU A 74 6.73 1.27 -13.20
N GLN A 75 5.48 1.51 -12.78
CA GLN A 75 4.41 1.99 -13.65
C GLN A 75 4.29 3.52 -13.58
N GLN A 76 5.29 4.23 -14.12
CA GLN A 76 5.14 5.62 -14.58
C GLN A 76 5.50 5.71 -16.08
N SER A 77 4.82 4.94 -16.92
CA SER A 77 4.97 5.03 -18.37
C SER A 77 3.62 5.05 -19.07
N SER A 78 2.97 6.23 -19.05
CA SER A 78 2.29 6.91 -20.17
C SER A 78 1.20 7.85 -19.67
#